data_AF-A0A934PY79-F1
#
_entry.id   AF-A0A934PY79-F1
#
_cell.length_a   1.000
_cell.length_b   1.000
_cell.length_c   1.000
_cell.angle_alpha   90.00
_cell.angle_beta   90.00
_cell.angle_gamma   90.00
#
_symmetry.space_group_name_H-M   'P 1'
#
loop_
_entity.id
_entity.type
_entity.pdbx_description
1 polymer ?
#
loop_
_entity_poly.entity_id
_entity_poly.type
_entity_poly.pdbx_seq_one_letter_code
_entity_poly.pdbx_strand_id
1 'polypeptide(L)'
;MDRVTGPFDGYHVASSASELSGRYLGFAKVCCKRPASFWLATLCEEPGCCAHLCGGGLFDTAEAALASAELMARNHIRGRSGATLETVPARNDREPADAQLA
;
A
#
# COMPACT_ATOMS: atom_id res chain seq x y z
N MET A 1 -6.85 -13.48 -11.94
CA MET A 1 -6.88 -12.42 -12.97
C MET A 1 -6.17 -11.20 -12.41
N ASP A 2 -5.46 -10.44 -13.24
CA ASP A 2 -4.69 -9.27 -12.81
C ASP A 2 -4.73 -8.12 -13.83
N ARG A 3 -4.49 -6.90 -13.33
CA ARG A 3 -4.48 -5.66 -14.11
C ARG A 3 -3.54 -4.65 -13.48
N VAL A 4 -2.77 -3.93 -14.29
CA VAL A 4 -1.99 -2.77 -13.87
C VAL A 4 -2.63 -1.50 -14.42
N THR A 5 -2.89 -0.51 -13.57
CA THR A 5 -3.48 0.79 -13.91
C THR A 5 -2.67 1.97 -13.35
N GLY A 6 -2.95 3.16 -13.87
CA GLY A 6 -2.21 4.39 -13.57
C GLY A 6 -1.18 4.78 -14.66
N PRO A 7 -0.29 5.73 -14.36
CA PRO A 7 -0.02 6.30 -13.03
C PRO A 7 -1.13 7.24 -12.52
N PHE A 8 -1.38 7.20 -11.21
CA PHE A 8 -2.25 8.12 -10.47
C PHE A 8 -1.39 8.88 -9.45
N ASP A 9 -1.29 10.21 -9.56
CA ASP A 9 -0.39 11.05 -8.73
C ASP A 9 1.07 10.54 -8.68
N GLY A 10 1.55 9.93 -9.77
CA GLY A 10 2.89 9.33 -9.85
C GLY A 10 2.99 7.88 -9.35
N TYR A 11 1.91 7.32 -8.81
CA TYR A 11 1.86 5.94 -8.32
C TYR A 11 1.26 4.98 -9.34
N HIS A 12 1.81 3.79 -9.44
CA HIS A 12 1.29 2.69 -10.24
C HIS A 12 0.50 1.73 -9.35
N VAL A 13 -0.62 1.23 -9.86
CA VAL A 13 -1.49 0.29 -9.12
C VAL A 13 -1.54 -1.03 -9.86
N ALA A 14 -1.20 -2.13 -9.18
CA ALA A 14 -1.40 -3.47 -9.68
C ALA A 14 -2.50 -4.16 -8.87
N SER A 15 -3.62 -4.47 -9.52
CA SER A 15 -4.77 -5.13 -8.93
C SER A 15 -4.81 -6.60 -9.34
N SER A 16 -5.10 -7.50 -8.40
CA SER A 16 -5.33 -8.92 -8.64
C SER A 16 -6.63 -9.38 -7.99
N ALA A 17 -7.37 -10.25 -8.67
CA ALA A 17 -8.52 -10.95 -8.10
C ALA A 17 -8.15 -12.43 -7.89
N SER A 18 -8.43 -12.90 -6.68
CA SER A 18 -8.31 -14.31 -6.27
C SER A 18 -9.70 -14.86 -5.98
N GLU A 19 -9.97 -16.06 -6.44
CA GLU A 19 -11.22 -16.75 -6.13
C GLU A 19 -11.12 -17.41 -4.73
N LEU A 20 -12.17 -17.24 -3.94
CA LEU A 20 -12.36 -17.84 -2.63
C LEU A 20 -13.81 -18.34 -2.54
N SER A 21 -13.96 -19.66 -2.54
CA SER A 21 -15.26 -20.34 -2.39
C SER A 21 -16.34 -19.86 -3.37
N GLY A 22 -15.99 -19.70 -4.65
CA GLY A 22 -16.91 -19.26 -5.71
C GLY A 22 -17.21 -17.76 -5.73
N ARG A 23 -16.52 -16.97 -4.90
CA ARG A 23 -16.54 -15.50 -4.93
C ARG A 23 -15.13 -14.96 -5.12
N TYR A 24 -14.98 -13.70 -5.44
CA TYR A 24 -13.70 -13.07 -5.74
C TYR A 24 -13.32 -12.04 -4.70
N LEU A 25 -12.09 -12.11 -4.23
CA LEU A 25 -11.46 -11.10 -3.39
C LEU A 25 -10.41 -10.35 -4.21
N GLY A 26 -10.50 -9.01 -4.18
CA GLY A 26 -9.55 -8.14 -4.84
C GLY A 26 -8.38 -7.77 -3.92
N PHE A 27 -7.21 -7.58 -4.50
CA PHE A 27 -6.02 -7.05 -3.85
C PHE A 27 -5.40 -6.00 -4.76
N ALA A 28 -4.80 -4.97 -4.19
CA ALA A 28 -4.07 -3.95 -4.92
C ALA A 28 -2.72 -3.66 -4.27
N LYS A 29 -1.67 -3.63 -5.07
CA LYS A 29 -0.35 -3.10 -4.70
C LYS A 29 -0.17 -1.73 -5.31
N VAL A 30 0.26 -0.78 -4.48
CA VAL A 30 0.57 0.59 -4.90
C VAL A 30 2.08 0.77 -4.91
N CYS A 31 2.63 1.24 -6.02
CA CYS A 31 4.06 1.44 -6.17
C CYS A 31 4.41 2.86 -6.67
N CYS A 32 5.24 3.55 -5.90
CA CYS A 32 5.80 4.87 -6.17
C CYS A 32 6.70 4.90 -7.43
N LYS A 33 7.31 3.76 -7.77
CA LYS A 33 8.06 3.54 -9.02
C LYS A 33 7.56 2.27 -9.67
N ARG A 34 7.48 2.23 -11.01
CA ARG A 34 7.10 1.03 -11.75
C ARG A 34 8.18 -0.06 -11.57
N PRO A 35 7.89 -1.17 -10.86
CA PRO A 35 8.84 -2.26 -10.71
C PRO A 35 8.92 -3.10 -11.99
N ALA A 36 9.95 -3.91 -12.13
CA ALA A 36 10.05 -4.90 -13.20
C ALA A 36 8.95 -5.98 -13.06
N SER A 37 8.55 -6.30 -11.83
CA SER A 37 7.42 -7.19 -11.53
C SER A 37 6.66 -6.72 -10.28
N PHE A 38 5.37 -6.40 -10.44
CA PHE A 38 4.51 -5.99 -9.32
C PHE A 38 4.23 -7.13 -8.34
N TRP A 39 4.28 -8.38 -8.81
CA TRP A 39 3.96 -9.56 -8.00
C TRP A 39 5.14 -9.99 -7.14
N LEU A 40 6.36 -9.89 -7.68
CA LEU A 40 7.60 -10.21 -6.98
C LEU A 40 8.13 -9.06 -6.12
N ALA A 41 7.72 -7.81 -6.40
CA ALA A 41 8.07 -6.68 -5.55
C ALA A 41 7.48 -6.89 -4.14
N THR A 42 8.34 -7.28 -3.19
CA THR A 42 8.04 -7.35 -1.77
C THR A 42 7.97 -5.93 -1.20
N LEU A 43 7.12 -5.73 -0.19
CA LEU A 43 6.86 -4.44 0.46
C LEU A 43 8.07 -3.82 1.18
N CYS A 44 9.25 -4.43 1.14
CA CYS A 44 10.39 -4.02 1.96
C CYS A 44 11.77 -4.16 1.30
N GLU A 45 11.90 -4.78 0.12
CA GLU A 45 13.22 -5.05 -0.49
C GLU A 45 13.49 -4.29 -1.78
N GLU A 46 12.46 -3.81 -2.48
CA GLU A 46 12.64 -2.86 -3.57
C GLU A 46 11.99 -1.52 -3.22
N PRO A 47 12.64 -0.36 -3.46
CA PRO A 47 12.15 0.97 -3.07
C PRO A 47 10.93 1.45 -3.89
N GLY A 48 10.18 0.53 -4.50
CA GLY A 48 9.11 0.83 -5.43
C GLY A 48 7.71 0.75 -4.82
N CYS A 49 7.42 -0.18 -3.90
CA CYS A 49 6.04 -0.48 -3.48
C CYS A 49 5.73 0.02 -2.07
N CYS A 50 4.66 0.80 -1.97
CA CYS A 50 4.38 1.71 -0.86
C CYS A 50 3.13 1.29 -0.05
N ALA A 51 2.32 0.35 -0.58
CA ALA A 51 1.24 -0.32 0.14
C ALA A 51 0.75 -1.60 -0.57
N HIS A 52 0.18 -2.52 0.21
CA HIS A 52 -0.66 -3.64 -0.25
C HIS A 52 -2.02 -3.51 0.45
N LEU A 53 -3.09 -3.53 -0.33
CA LEU A 53 -4.44 -3.24 0.13
C LEU A 53 -5.38 -4.36 -0.31
N CYS A 54 -6.26 -4.79 0.59
CA CYS A 54 -7.38 -5.65 0.25
C CYS A 54 -8.52 -4.80 -0.33
N GLY A 55 -9.25 -5.35 -1.29
CA GLY A 55 -10.50 -4.79 -1.78
C GLY A 55 -11.57 -4.72 -0.68
N GLY A 56 -12.64 -3.97 -0.94
CA GLY A 56 -13.68 -3.68 0.05
C GLY A 56 -14.62 -4.84 0.40
N GLY A 57 -14.35 -6.06 -0.07
CA GLY A 57 -15.19 -7.23 0.19
C GLY A 57 -15.03 -8.38 -0.81
N LEU A 58 -15.95 -9.34 -0.72
CA LEU A 58 -16.11 -10.43 -1.68
C LEU A 58 -17.15 -10.07 -2.74
N PHE A 59 -16.83 -10.37 -4.00
CA PHE A 59 -17.65 -10.04 -5.16
C PHE A 59 -17.98 -11.27 -5.98
N ASP A 60 -19.03 -11.22 -6.78
CA ASP A 60 -19.47 -12.37 -7.57
C ASP A 60 -18.68 -12.48 -8.90
N THR A 61 -17.94 -11.44 -9.28
CA THR A 61 -17.08 -11.43 -10.47
C THR A 61 -15.66 -10.93 -10.15
N ALA A 62 -14.70 -11.42 -10.92
CA ALA A 62 -13.30 -11.00 -10.83
C ALA A 62 -13.15 -9.51 -11.16
N GLU A 63 -13.90 -9.00 -12.13
CA GLU A 63 -13.89 -7.59 -12.55
C GLU A 63 -14.35 -6.66 -11.43
N ALA A 64 -15.40 -7.04 -10.69
CA ALA A 64 -15.89 -6.26 -9.56
C ALA A 64 -14.87 -6.23 -8.40
N ALA A 65 -14.24 -7.38 -8.13
CA ALA A 65 -13.15 -7.48 -7.15
C ALA A 65 -11.95 -6.59 -7.52
N LEU A 66 -11.53 -6.61 -8.80
CA LEU A 66 -10.46 -5.75 -9.31
C LEU A 66 -10.81 -4.26 -9.20
N ALA A 67 -12.03 -3.88 -9.58
CA ALA A 67 -12.50 -2.50 -9.50
C ALA A 67 -12.53 -1.99 -8.05
N SER A 68 -12.97 -2.83 -7.11
CA SER A 68 -12.95 -2.52 -5.69
C SER A 68 -11.51 -2.32 -5.17
N ALA A 69 -10.59 -3.21 -5.52
CA ALA A 69 -9.19 -3.10 -5.11
C ALA A 69 -8.51 -1.84 -5.67
N GLU A 70 -8.76 -1.50 -6.94
CA GLU A 70 -8.25 -0.26 -7.54
C GLU A 70 -8.84 0.97 -6.85
N LEU A 71 -10.14 0.98 -6.55
CA LEU A 71 -10.77 2.10 -5.85
C LEU A 71 -10.12 2.33 -4.47
N MET A 72 -9.85 1.26 -3.72
CA MET A 72 -9.15 1.34 -2.44
C MET A 72 -7.73 1.89 -2.60
N ALA A 73 -7.00 1.45 -3.62
CA ALA A 73 -5.67 1.98 -3.94
C ALA A 73 -5.69 3.47 -4.29
N ARG A 74 -6.67 3.90 -5.11
CA ARG A 74 -6.83 5.31 -5.48
C ARG A 74 -7.20 6.17 -4.28
N ASN A 75 -8.07 5.69 -3.40
CA ASN A 75 -8.41 6.38 -2.15
C ASN A 75 -7.19 6.49 -1.22
N HIS A 76 -6.38 5.44 -1.12
CA HIS A 76 -5.13 5.45 -0.35
C HIS A 76 -4.11 6.46 -0.90
N ILE A 77 -3.92 6.52 -2.22
CA ILE A 77 -3.05 7.50 -2.87
C ILE A 77 -3.53 8.93 -2.55
N ARG A 78 -4.82 9.21 -2.74
CA ARG A 78 -5.41 10.53 -2.45
C ARG A 78 -5.25 10.92 -0.98
N GLY A 79 -5.43 9.98 -0.05
CA GLY A 79 -5.21 10.20 1.38
C GLY A 79 -3.76 10.53 1.73
N ARG A 80 -2.78 9.93 1.03
CA ARG A 80 -1.35 10.22 1.23
C ARG A 80 -0.91 11.55 0.63
N SER A 81 -1.46 11.91 -0.53
CA SER A 81 -1.23 13.22 -1.15
C SER A 81 -1.69 14.36 -0.23
N GLY A 82 -2.66 14.13 0.66
CA GLY A 82 -3.08 15.06 1.71
C GLY A 82 -2.24 15.05 2.99
N ALA A 83 -1.46 13.98 3.24
CA ALA A 83 -0.70 13.78 4.48
C ALA A 83 0.80 14.14 4.34
N THR A 84 1.22 14.67 3.19
CA THR A 84 2.61 15.07 2.97
C THR A 84 2.86 16.44 3.60
N LEU A 85 3.18 16.47 4.91
CA LEU A 85 4.06 17.41 5.63
C LEU A 85 3.77 17.44 7.16
N GLU A 86 3.88 16.33 7.88
CA GLU A 86 4.22 16.42 9.32
C GLU A 86 5.20 15.29 9.69
N THR A 87 6.46 15.55 9.38
CA THR A 87 7.59 14.82 9.96
C THR A 87 7.68 15.25 11.43
N VAL A 88 7.17 14.45 12.36
CA VAL A 88 7.45 14.63 13.78
C VAL A 88 8.93 14.27 14.00
N PRO A 89 9.82 15.19 14.39
CA PRO A 89 11.15 14.80 14.80
C PRO A 89 11.03 14.04 16.12
N ALA A 90 11.42 12.76 16.10
CA ALA A 90 11.65 11.99 17.30
C ALA A 90 12.75 12.69 18.12
N ARG A 91 12.34 13.43 19.15
CA ARG A 91 13.26 13.93 20.18
C ARG A 91 13.80 12.73 20.94
N ASN A 92 15.04 12.36 20.63
CA ASN A 92 15.91 11.61 21.51
C ASN A 92 16.31 12.54 22.67
N ASP A 93 15.52 12.55 23.74
CA ASP A 93 16.01 13.01 25.05
C ASP A 93 16.57 11.78 25.77
N ARG A 94 17.84 11.49 25.46
CA ARG A 94 18.66 10.51 26.16
C ARG A 94 19.76 11.30 26.85
N GLU A 95 19.69 11.45 28.17
CA GLU A 95 20.83 11.83 29.01
C GLU A 95 20.56 11.52 30.51
N PRO A 96 21.58 11.47 31.38
CA PRO A 96 22.21 10.21 31.76
C PRO A 96 22.02 9.84 33.24
N ALA A 97 22.38 8.59 33.57
CA ALA A 97 22.61 8.15 34.93
C ALA A 97 23.83 8.90 35.51
N ASP A 98 23.64 9.66 36.59
CA ASP A 98 24.74 10.08 37.44
C ASP A 98 24.36 10.03 38.92
N ALA A 99 25.40 9.79 39.71
CA ALA A 99 25.43 9.20 41.02
C ALA A 99 24.68 9.98 42.12
N GLN A 100 23.97 9.25 42.99
CA GLN A 100 23.79 9.65 44.38
C GLN A 100 24.70 8.80 45.28
N LEU A 101 25.76 9.45 45.76
CA LEU A 101 26.61 9.02 46.86
C LEU A 101 26.33 9.96 48.06
N ALA A 102 26.46 9.40 49.26
CA ALA A 102 26.41 10.01 50.60
C ALA A 102 25.04 10.05 51.31
#